data_AF-A0A6L9QDE6-F1
#
_entry.id   AF-A0A6L9QDE6-F1
#
_cell.length_a   1.000
_cell.length_b   1.000
_cell.length_c   1.000
_cell.angle_alpha   90.00
_cell.angle_beta   90.00
_cell.angle_gamma   90.00
#
_symmetry.space_group_name_H-M   'P 1'
#
loop_
_entity.id
_entity.type
_entity.pdbx_description
1 polymer ?
#
loop_
_entity_poly.entity_id
_entity_poly.type
_entity_poly.pdbx_seq_one_letter_code
_entity_poly.pdbx_strand_id
1 'polypeptide(L)'
;MRDLLRYLGVLLLFGVGAVHLYEYYADDYRVIPTIGILFLLNFIGGVVLGLLLALPLGSLPAIRSVPIAGRAAHALVALVGIAYAAATIIALMISETGTLFGFQEGGYGPAIVAALALESAAVVVLAAFLALETRHLRMQPSR
;
A
#
# COMPACT_ATOMS: atom_id res chain seq x y z
N MET A 1 8.31 5.04 18.39
CA MET A 1 8.48 3.93 17.42
C MET A 1 7.23 3.73 16.56
N ARG A 2 6.02 3.61 17.13
CA ARG A 2 4.79 3.45 16.33
C ARG A 2 4.60 4.56 15.27
N ASP A 3 4.62 5.83 15.68
CA ASP A 3 4.36 6.93 14.75
C ASP A 3 5.50 7.09 13.72
N LEU A 4 6.73 6.72 14.07
CA LEU A 4 7.84 6.62 13.11
C LEU A 4 7.53 5.58 12.03
N LEU A 5 7.12 4.36 12.40
CA LEU A 5 6.75 3.31 11.44
C LEU A 5 5.54 3.73 10.60
N ARG A 6 4.59 4.46 11.19
CA ARG A 6 3.44 5.03 10.47
C ARG A 6 3.90 5.97 9.36
N TYR A 7 4.72 6.97 9.68
CA TYR A 7 5.19 7.94 8.68
C TYR A 7 6.17 7.32 7.67
N LEU A 8 6.98 6.34 8.09
CA LEU A 8 7.77 5.56 7.14
C LEU A 8 6.86 4.78 6.18
N GLY A 9 5.78 4.18 6.68
CA GLY A 9 4.75 3.55 5.85
C GLY A 9 4.09 4.51 4.87
N VAL A 10 3.81 5.75 5.29
CA VAL A 10 3.30 6.82 4.40
C VAL A 10 4.29 7.07 3.25
N LEU A 11 5.56 7.29 3.56
CA LEU A 11 6.59 7.56 2.55
C LEU A 11 6.77 6.38 1.60
N LEU A 12 6.75 5.14 2.11
CA LEU A 12 6.84 3.94 1.30
C LEU A 12 5.65 3.79 0.35
N LEU A 13 4.41 4.01 0.82
CA LEU A 13 3.21 3.95 -0.02
C LEU A 13 3.22 5.01 -1.12
N PHE A 14 3.73 6.22 -0.83
CA PHE A 14 3.95 7.23 -1.87
C PHE A 14 5.05 6.83 -2.85
N GLY A 15 6.13 6.22 -2.39
CA GLY A 15 7.17 5.66 -3.24
C GLY A 15 6.62 4.60 -4.20
N VAL A 16 5.83 3.65 -3.68
CA VAL A 16 5.12 2.63 -4.48
C VAL A 16 4.22 3.31 -5.51
N GLY A 17 3.42 4.29 -5.11
CA GLY A 17 2.59 5.02 -6.08
C GLY A 17 3.41 5.70 -7.18
N ALA A 18 4.51 6.37 -6.81
CA ALA A 18 5.37 7.07 -7.74
C ALA A 18 6.05 6.15 -8.77
N VAL A 19 6.52 4.97 -8.35
CA VAL A 19 7.14 4.01 -9.29
C VAL A 19 6.11 3.39 -10.23
N HIS A 20 4.91 3.04 -9.74
CA HIS A 20 3.83 2.56 -10.63
C HIS A 20 3.37 3.64 -11.62
N LEU A 21 3.37 4.92 -11.23
CA LEU A 21 3.11 6.03 -12.15
C LEU A 21 4.21 6.19 -13.19
N TYR A 22 5.47 5.98 -12.79
CA TYR A 22 6.60 5.96 -13.71
C TYR A 22 6.44 4.82 -14.71
N GLU A 23 6.22 3.60 -14.27
CA GLU A 23 6.03 2.42 -15.15
C GLU A 23 4.83 2.64 -16.10
N TYR A 24 3.74 3.24 -15.60
CA TYR A 24 2.56 3.57 -16.41
C TYR A 24 2.88 4.48 -17.60
N TYR A 25 3.70 5.53 -17.40
CA TYR A 25 3.98 6.54 -18.43
C TYR A 25 5.31 6.35 -19.17
N ALA A 26 6.39 6.10 -18.43
CA ALA A 26 7.76 6.05 -18.95
C ALA A 26 8.12 4.68 -19.53
N ASP A 27 7.58 3.60 -18.96
CA ASP A 27 7.77 2.24 -19.47
C ASP A 27 6.55 1.76 -20.30
N ASP A 28 5.65 2.69 -20.65
CA ASP A 28 4.49 2.52 -21.53
C ASP A 28 3.47 1.44 -21.10
N TYR A 29 3.43 1.04 -19.83
CA TYR A 29 2.44 0.06 -19.34
C TYR A 29 0.98 0.50 -19.60
N ARG A 30 0.73 1.82 -19.74
CA ARG A 30 -0.58 2.38 -20.11
C ARG A 30 -1.21 1.82 -21.38
N VAL A 31 -0.43 1.30 -22.35
CA VAL A 31 -0.96 0.76 -23.61
C VAL A 31 -1.29 -0.73 -23.53
N ILE A 32 -0.95 -1.39 -22.43
CA ILE A 32 -1.18 -2.82 -22.24
C ILE A 32 -2.63 -3.01 -21.74
N PRO A 33 -3.47 -3.78 -22.47
CA PRO A 33 -4.85 -4.02 -22.07
C PRO A 33 -4.96 -4.58 -20.65
N THR A 34 -5.88 -4.04 -19.85
CA THR A 34 -6.09 -4.34 -18.42
C THR A 34 -4.92 -3.93 -17.51
N ILE A 35 -3.69 -4.31 -17.83
CA ILE A 35 -2.49 -4.04 -17.03
C ILE A 35 -2.27 -2.54 -16.84
N GLY A 36 -2.39 -1.73 -17.89
CA GLY A 36 -2.23 -0.28 -17.77
C GLY A 36 -3.18 0.32 -16.73
N ILE A 37 -4.45 -0.10 -16.72
CA ILE A 37 -5.43 0.36 -15.73
C ILE A 37 -5.01 -0.08 -14.31
N LEU A 38 -4.49 -1.29 -14.14
CA LEU A 38 -4.02 -1.77 -12.83
C LEU A 38 -2.82 -0.96 -12.31
N PHE A 39 -1.89 -0.56 -13.17
CA PHE A 39 -0.78 0.32 -12.78
C PHE A 39 -1.27 1.72 -12.36
N LEU A 40 -2.26 2.27 -13.07
CA LEU A 40 -2.91 3.51 -12.65
C LEU A 40 -3.62 3.36 -11.30
N LEU A 41 -4.31 2.24 -11.08
CA LEU A 41 -4.95 1.94 -9.80
C LEU A 41 -3.94 1.72 -8.68
N ASN A 42 -2.76 1.16 -8.97
CA ASN A 42 -1.66 1.06 -8.00
C ASN A 42 -1.16 2.46 -7.60
N PHE A 43 -0.92 3.34 -8.56
CA PHE A 43 -0.59 4.74 -8.26
C PHE A 43 -1.62 5.40 -7.34
N ILE A 44 -2.91 5.33 -7.71
CA ILE A 44 -4.00 5.90 -6.92
C ILE A 44 -4.07 5.26 -5.54
N GLY A 45 -3.95 3.93 -5.46
CA GLY A 45 -3.99 3.16 -4.22
C GLY A 45 -2.87 3.56 -3.25
N GLY A 46 -1.63 3.63 -3.74
CA GLY A 46 -0.48 4.08 -2.96
C GLY A 46 -0.67 5.49 -2.40
N VAL A 47 -1.13 6.43 -3.22
CA VAL A 47 -1.40 7.82 -2.80
C VAL A 47 -2.54 7.88 -1.77
N VAL A 48 -3.69 7.24 -2.05
CA VAL A 48 -4.85 7.29 -1.16
C VAL A 48 -4.53 6.66 0.19
N LEU A 49 -3.90 5.48 0.20
CA LEU A 49 -3.54 4.79 1.45
C LEU A 49 -2.49 5.56 2.23
N GLY A 50 -1.49 6.16 1.56
CA GLY A 50 -0.52 7.04 2.19
C GLY A 50 -1.17 8.26 2.84
N LEU A 51 -2.10 8.92 2.16
CA LEU A 51 -2.86 10.06 2.70
C LEU A 51 -3.74 9.66 3.89
N LEU A 52 -4.49 8.57 3.77
CA LEU A 52 -5.31 8.05 4.88
C LEU A 52 -4.45 7.74 6.10
N LEU A 53 -3.29 7.12 5.90
CA LEU A 53 -2.36 6.83 6.99
C LEU A 53 -1.74 8.11 7.57
N ALA A 54 -1.51 9.16 6.78
CA ALA A 54 -0.98 10.45 7.26
C ALA A 54 -2.00 11.27 8.06
N LEU A 55 -3.29 11.19 7.70
CA LEU A 55 -4.34 11.97 8.35
C LEU A 55 -4.61 11.53 9.81
N PRO A 56 -5.02 12.45 10.70
CA PRO A 56 -5.41 12.12 12.08
C PRO A 56 -6.84 11.53 12.13
N LEU A 57 -7.04 10.36 11.51
CA LEU A 57 -8.36 9.76 11.28
C LEU A 57 -9.21 9.61 12.55
N GLY A 58 -8.62 9.23 13.69
CA GLY A 58 -9.34 9.09 14.96
C GLY A 58 -9.86 10.40 15.56
N SER A 59 -9.38 11.55 15.07
CA SER A 59 -9.83 12.88 15.48
C SER A 59 -10.93 13.45 14.59
N LEU A 60 -11.21 12.82 13.44
CA LEU A 60 -12.24 13.27 12.51
C LEU A 60 -13.64 12.96 13.06
N PRO A 61 -14.55 13.95 13.17
CA PRO A 61 -15.88 13.75 13.75
C PRO A 61 -16.69 12.63 13.09
N ALA A 62 -16.60 12.52 11.76
CA ALA A 62 -17.31 11.51 10.96
C ALA A 62 -16.82 10.08 11.20
N ILE A 63 -15.54 9.90 11.54
CA ILE A 63 -14.96 8.56 11.79
C ILE A 63 -15.09 8.21 13.28
N ARG A 64 -14.98 9.22 14.16
CA ARG A 64 -15.11 9.07 15.61
C ARG A 64 -16.48 8.53 16.04
N SER A 65 -17.55 8.84 15.30
CA SER A 65 -18.90 8.34 15.57
C SER A 65 -19.07 6.85 15.26
N VAL A 66 -18.14 6.23 14.53
CA VAL A 66 -18.15 4.80 14.22
C VAL A 66 -17.34 4.03 15.29
N PRO A 67 -17.95 3.17 16.11
CA PRO A 67 -17.29 2.61 17.31
C PRO A 67 -15.99 1.86 17.05
N ILE A 68 -15.95 1.05 15.99
CA ILE A 68 -14.80 0.21 15.62
C ILE A 68 -13.84 0.97 14.70
N ALA A 69 -14.36 1.67 13.69
CA ALA A 69 -13.53 2.38 12.73
C ALA A 69 -12.84 3.60 13.35
N GLY A 70 -13.47 4.30 14.30
CA GLY A 70 -12.86 5.45 14.99
C GLY A 70 -11.62 5.08 15.82
N ARG A 71 -11.62 3.89 16.45
CA ARG A 71 -10.48 3.42 17.26
C ARG A 71 -9.43 2.73 16.40
N ALA A 72 -9.84 1.88 15.47
CA ALA A 72 -8.93 1.03 14.69
C ALA A 72 -8.62 1.57 13.28
N ALA A 73 -8.95 2.84 12.97
CA ALA A 73 -8.81 3.42 11.63
C ALA A 73 -7.43 3.15 11.00
N HIS A 74 -6.35 3.53 11.69
CA HIS A 74 -5.01 3.36 11.16
C HIS A 74 -4.59 1.88 11.06
N ALA A 75 -5.07 1.02 11.95
CA ALA A 75 -4.84 -0.42 11.86
C ALA A 75 -5.51 -1.03 10.62
N LEU A 76 -6.74 -0.62 10.31
CA LEU A 76 -7.46 -1.06 9.11
C LEU A 76 -6.77 -0.54 7.84
N VAL A 77 -6.36 0.73 7.82
CA VAL A 77 -5.62 1.31 6.69
C VAL A 77 -4.30 0.57 6.48
N ALA A 78 -3.56 0.26 7.55
CA ALA A 78 -2.31 -0.51 7.45
C ALA A 78 -2.55 -1.92 6.93
N LEU A 79 -3.60 -2.60 7.39
CA LEU A 79 -3.96 -3.94 6.90
C LEU A 79 -4.29 -3.92 5.39
N VAL A 80 -5.07 -2.93 4.94
CA VAL A 80 -5.37 -2.74 3.52
C VAL A 80 -4.09 -2.41 2.74
N GLY A 81 -3.20 -1.58 3.28
CA GLY A 81 -1.89 -1.28 2.68
C GLY A 81 -0.99 -2.50 2.52
N ILE A 82 -0.99 -3.41 3.50
CA ILE A 82 -0.26 -4.69 3.40
C ILE A 82 -0.86 -5.56 2.30
N ALA A 83 -2.19 -5.72 2.28
CA ALA A 83 -2.88 -6.53 1.28
C ALA A 83 -2.66 -5.96 -0.14
N TYR A 84 -2.70 -4.64 -0.26
CA TYR A 84 -2.41 -3.89 -1.49
C TYR A 84 -0.99 -4.19 -2.01
N ALA A 85 0.06 -3.95 -1.19
CA ALA A 85 1.44 -4.16 -1.61
C ALA A 85 1.78 -5.65 -1.82
N ALA A 86 1.17 -6.56 -1.06
CA ALA A 86 1.34 -7.99 -1.29
C ALA A 86 0.68 -8.42 -2.61
N ALA A 87 -0.49 -7.87 -2.94
CA ALA A 87 -1.20 -8.20 -4.17
C ALA A 87 -0.43 -7.75 -5.42
N THR A 88 0.25 -6.60 -5.37
CA THR A 88 1.09 -6.14 -6.49
C THR A 88 2.32 -7.02 -6.69
N ILE A 89 3.00 -7.42 -5.60
CA ILE A 89 4.10 -8.40 -5.66
C ILE A 89 3.60 -9.74 -6.24
N ILE A 90 2.48 -10.26 -5.73
CA ILE A 90 1.91 -11.54 -6.21
C ILE A 90 1.53 -11.44 -7.69
N ALA A 91 0.95 -10.32 -8.12
CA ALA A 91 0.61 -10.07 -9.52
C ALA A 91 1.87 -10.12 -10.42
N LEU A 92 2.97 -9.49 -9.99
CA LEU A 92 4.26 -9.55 -10.67
C LEU A 92 4.77 -11.00 -10.78
N MET A 93 4.76 -11.76 -9.67
CA MET A 93 5.19 -13.17 -9.68
C MET A 93 4.36 -14.02 -10.65
N ILE A 94 3.04 -13.77 -10.70
CA ILE A 94 2.14 -14.46 -11.65
C ILE A 94 2.50 -14.10 -13.08
N SER A 95 2.70 -12.82 -13.40
CA SER A 95 3.07 -12.38 -14.75
C SER A 95 4.49 -12.76 -15.17
N GLU A 96 5.39 -13.02 -14.22
CA GLU A 96 6.76 -13.47 -14.53
C GLU A 96 6.81 -14.97 -14.83
N THR A 97 6.03 -15.78 -14.10
CA THR A 97 6.03 -17.26 -14.25
C THR A 97 5.02 -17.79 -15.26
N GLY A 98 4.04 -16.96 -15.61
CA GLY A 98 3.02 -17.21 -16.64
C GLY A 98 2.36 -15.90 -17.00
N THR A 99 1.13 -15.92 -17.49
CA THR A 99 0.48 -14.67 -17.91
C THR A 99 -0.50 -14.16 -16.87
N LEU A 100 -0.54 -12.83 -16.70
CA LEU A 100 -1.59 -12.12 -15.98
C LEU A 100 -2.42 -11.34 -17.00
N PHE A 101 -3.67 -11.74 -17.21
CA PHE A 101 -4.55 -11.16 -18.24
C PHE A 101 -3.95 -11.17 -19.66
N GLY A 102 -3.12 -12.17 -19.98
CA GLY A 102 -2.43 -12.28 -21.27
C GLY A 102 -1.13 -11.49 -21.39
N PHE A 103 -0.73 -10.74 -20.34
CA PHE A 103 0.57 -10.09 -20.25
C PHE A 103 1.57 -10.98 -19.51
N GLN A 104 2.77 -11.12 -20.07
CA GLN A 104 3.92 -11.78 -19.45
C GLN A 104 4.99 -10.71 -19.19
N GLU A 105 5.46 -10.62 -17.96
CA GLU A 105 6.61 -9.79 -17.62
C GLU A 105 7.89 -10.43 -18.16
N GLY A 106 8.69 -9.63 -18.88
CA GLY A 106 9.84 -10.11 -19.66
C GLY A 106 11.17 -10.04 -18.91
N GLY A 107 11.22 -9.36 -17.75
CA GLY A 107 12.42 -9.25 -16.93
C GLY A 107 12.34 -8.17 -15.87
N TYR A 108 13.43 -7.98 -15.12
CA TYR A 108 13.53 -7.03 -14.02
C TYR A 108 14.28 -5.76 -14.42
N GLY A 109 13.55 -4.80 -15.00
CA GLY A 109 14.05 -3.45 -15.19
C GLY A 109 14.27 -2.72 -13.84
N PRO A 110 15.03 -1.61 -13.82
CA PRO A 110 15.29 -0.86 -12.60
C PRO A 110 14.02 -0.39 -11.87
N ALA A 111 12.96 -0.04 -12.61
CA ALA A 111 11.67 0.36 -12.05
C ALA A 111 11.00 -0.79 -11.29
N ILE A 112 10.94 -1.98 -11.91
CA ILE A 112 10.38 -3.19 -11.29
C ILE A 112 11.16 -3.58 -10.01
N VAL A 113 12.49 -3.49 -10.03
CA VAL A 113 13.32 -3.74 -8.84
C VAL A 113 13.02 -2.72 -7.74
N ALA A 114 12.86 -1.45 -8.09
CA ALA A 114 12.50 -0.40 -7.13
C ALA A 114 11.09 -0.62 -6.57
N ALA A 115 10.12 -1.00 -7.40
CA ALA A 115 8.76 -1.35 -6.99
C ALA A 115 8.78 -2.51 -5.99
N LEU A 116 9.42 -3.63 -6.35
CA LEU A 116 9.52 -4.80 -5.48
C LEU A 116 10.18 -4.47 -4.13
N ALA A 117 11.24 -3.65 -4.13
CA ALA A 117 11.92 -3.22 -2.90
C ALA A 117 11.02 -2.33 -2.03
N LEU A 118 10.33 -1.36 -2.62
CA LEU A 118 9.42 -0.44 -1.92
C LEU A 118 8.20 -1.18 -1.36
N GLU A 119 7.60 -2.07 -2.14
CA GLU A 119 6.44 -2.86 -1.75
C GLU A 119 6.80 -3.84 -0.62
N SER A 120 7.94 -4.53 -0.74
CA SER A 120 8.44 -5.41 0.32
C SER A 120 8.71 -4.65 1.62
N ALA A 121 9.34 -3.48 1.52
CA ALA A 121 9.57 -2.60 2.66
C ALA A 121 8.24 -2.12 3.25
N ALA A 122 7.26 -1.76 2.42
CA ALA A 122 5.93 -1.34 2.86
C ALA A 122 5.23 -2.46 3.64
N VAL A 123 5.25 -3.70 3.14
CA VAL A 123 4.69 -4.87 3.84
C VAL A 123 5.31 -5.04 5.22
N VAL A 124 6.65 -5.03 5.31
CA VAL A 124 7.36 -5.21 6.60
C VAL A 124 7.07 -4.07 7.58
N VAL A 125 7.17 -2.83 7.12
CA VAL A 125 6.98 -1.64 7.98
C VAL A 125 5.53 -1.52 8.43
N LEU A 126 4.56 -1.73 7.54
CA LEU A 126 3.14 -1.67 7.89
C LEU A 126 2.73 -2.83 8.79
N ALA A 127 3.28 -4.03 8.61
CA ALA A 127 3.05 -5.16 9.52
C ALA A 127 3.59 -4.88 10.92
N ALA A 128 4.80 -4.31 11.03
CA ALA A 128 5.36 -3.89 12.31
C ALA A 128 4.52 -2.78 12.97
N PHE A 129 4.08 -1.78 12.19
CA PHE A 129 3.17 -0.74 12.67
C PHE A 129 1.84 -1.34 13.17
N LEU A 130 1.21 -2.22 12.40
CA LEU A 130 -0.05 -2.89 12.75
C LEU A 130 0.08 -3.70 14.04
N ALA A 131 1.19 -4.41 14.24
CA ALA A 131 1.45 -5.14 15.48
C ALA A 131 1.55 -4.22 16.71
N LEU A 132 2.16 -3.04 16.57
CA LEU A 132 2.22 -2.06 17.66
C LEU A 132 0.88 -1.37 17.89
N GLU A 133 0.15 -1.03 16.83
CA GLU A 133 -1.14 -0.36 16.92
C GLU A 133 -2.20 -1.26 17.55
N THR A 134 -2.27 -2.52 17.15
CA THR A 134 -3.19 -3.51 17.77
C THR A 134 -2.91 -3.71 19.27
N ARG A 135 -1.64 -3.68 19.70
CA ARG A 135 -1.28 -3.67 21.13
C ARG A 135 -1.77 -2.41 21.84
N HIS A 136 -1.59 -1.24 21.23
CA HIS A 136 -2.08 0.03 21.76
C HIS A 136 -3.60 0.01 21.96
N LEU A 137 -4.36 -0.48 20.97
CA LEU A 137 -5.81 -0.60 21.03
C LEU A 137 -6.30 -1.53 22.15
N ARG A 138 -5.58 -2.63 22.43
CA ARG A 138 -5.90 -3.54 23.54
C ARG A 138 -5.70 -2.91 24.92
N MET A 139 -4.72 -2.01 25.05
CA MET A 139 -4.37 -1.37 26.33
C MET A 139 -5.28 -0.20 26.67
N GLN A 140 -6.04 0.34 25.72
CA GLN A 140 -6.94 1.46 25.94
C GLN A 140 -8.29 0.96 26.46
N PRO A 141 -8.67 1.24 27.73
CA PRO A 141 -9.92 0.74 28.30
C PRO A 141 -11.12 1.25 27.50
N SER A 142 -12.14 0.39 27.34
CA SER A 142 -13.45 0.80 26.84
C SER A 142 -14.06 1.80 27.82
N ARG A 143 -13.89 3.11 27.53
CA ARG A 143 -14.73 4.17 28.08
C ARG A 143 -16.16 4.02 27.58
#